data_AF-A0A4Z1KD75-F1
#
_entry.id   AF-A0A4Z1KD75-F1
#
_cell.length_a   1.000
_cell.length_b   1.000
_cell.length_c   1.000
_cell.angle_alpha   90.00
_cell.angle_beta   90.00
_cell.angle_gamma   90.00
#
_symmetry.space_group_name_H-M   'P 1'
#
loop_
_entity.id
_entity.type
_entity.pdbx_description
1 polymer ?
#
loop_
_entity_poly.entity_id
_entity_poly.type
_entity_poly.pdbx_seq_one_letter_code
_entity_poly.pdbx_strand_id
1 'polypeptide(L)'
;MSTCDPVTNTFVEIKHCNSTGVYSGIVASTNGNDVDTANINATFLRGIQPTDSEGVAHFQTLFPGHYTSRFNHIHVLVHFNGTTYANGTYGGGVISHVGQMFFDQDLITQVEDVSPYSTNTQSTTLNSADSVLGDEAPSSDPIINYSLLGKTVADGIFGWLAFGVDVSKSYSVKPAASLYSSGGVEN
;
A
#
# COMPACT_ATOMS: atom_id res chain seq x y z
N MET A 1 -3.12 -17.49 -12.36
CA MET A 1 -2.47 -16.85 -13.53
C MET A 1 -2.56 -17.82 -14.70
N SER A 2 -3.19 -17.42 -15.80
CA SER A 2 -3.52 -18.33 -16.91
C SER A 2 -2.74 -18.07 -18.20
N THR A 3 -2.23 -16.84 -18.43
CA THR A 3 -1.61 -16.47 -19.73
C THR A 3 -0.24 -15.81 -19.63
N CYS A 4 0.12 -15.21 -18.49
CA CYS A 4 1.31 -14.37 -18.31
C CYS A 4 1.35 -13.09 -19.16
N ASP A 5 0.23 -12.73 -19.79
CA ASP A 5 0.10 -11.49 -20.55
C ASP A 5 -0.12 -10.28 -19.63
N PRO A 6 0.24 -9.05 -20.07
CA PRO A 6 -0.13 -7.82 -19.40
C PRO A 6 -1.62 -7.71 -19.08
N VAL A 7 -1.95 -7.36 -17.85
CA VAL A 7 -3.34 -7.15 -17.42
C VAL A 7 -3.71 -5.69 -17.60
N THR A 8 -4.12 -5.34 -18.81
CA THR A 8 -4.62 -4.00 -19.16
C THR A 8 -6.05 -3.75 -18.66
N ASN A 9 -6.50 -2.49 -18.67
CA ASN A 9 -7.83 -2.07 -18.23
C ASN A 9 -8.15 -2.47 -16.77
N THR A 10 -7.12 -2.42 -15.93
CA THR A 10 -7.23 -2.56 -14.47
C THR A 10 -6.84 -1.25 -13.80
N PHE A 11 -7.26 -1.10 -12.56
CA PHE A 11 -6.75 -0.07 -11.67
C PHE A 11 -6.07 -0.71 -10.48
N VAL A 12 -4.83 -0.32 -10.22
CA VAL A 12 -4.11 -0.70 -9.01
C VAL A 12 -4.41 0.37 -7.96
N GLU A 13 -4.81 -0.05 -6.77
CA GLU A 13 -4.94 0.81 -5.60
C GLU A 13 -3.85 0.47 -4.59
N ILE A 14 -3.19 1.50 -4.05
CA ILE A 14 -2.27 1.35 -2.93
C ILE A 14 -2.71 2.17 -1.73
N LYS A 15 -2.39 1.67 -0.54
CA LYS A 15 -2.45 2.44 0.71
C LYS A 15 -1.32 2.01 1.63
N HIS A 16 -0.79 2.95 2.40
CA HIS A 16 0.16 2.67 3.47
C HIS A 16 0.15 3.76 4.53
N CYS A 17 0.79 3.50 5.67
CA CYS A 17 0.98 4.49 6.71
C CYS A 17 2.07 5.50 6.36
N ASN A 18 2.07 6.64 7.06
CA ASN A 18 3.17 7.60 7.02
C ASN A 18 4.42 7.09 7.76
N SER A 19 5.47 7.90 7.81
CA SER A 19 6.76 7.55 8.44
C SER A 19 6.66 7.17 9.92
N THR A 20 5.61 7.59 10.63
CA THR A 20 5.39 7.29 12.05
C THR A 20 4.28 6.24 12.27
N GLY A 21 3.88 5.52 11.22
CA GLY A 21 2.92 4.43 11.33
C GLY A 21 1.45 4.84 11.45
N VAL A 22 1.09 6.04 11.00
CA VAL A 22 -0.30 6.54 11.00
C VAL A 22 -0.92 6.38 9.61
N TYR A 23 -2.05 5.69 9.51
CA TYR A 23 -2.91 5.67 8.33
C TYR A 23 -3.85 6.87 8.30
N SER A 24 -4.01 7.48 7.13
CA SER A 24 -5.06 8.48 6.88
C SER A 24 -6.45 7.87 7.00
N GLY A 25 -7.44 8.62 7.49
CA GLY A 25 -8.83 8.16 7.56
C GLY A 25 -9.12 7.17 8.68
N ILE A 26 -8.19 6.96 9.63
CA ILE A 26 -8.34 6.01 10.73
C ILE A 26 -8.09 6.73 12.06
N VAL A 27 -9.05 6.64 12.98
CA VAL A 27 -8.93 7.19 14.34
C VAL A 27 -9.13 6.04 15.31
N ALA A 28 -8.03 5.36 15.62
CA ALA A 28 -8.01 4.19 16.51
C ALA A 28 -6.71 4.19 17.30
N SER A 29 -6.73 3.67 18.53
CA SER A 29 -5.55 3.60 19.42
C SER A 29 -4.38 2.81 18.82
N THR A 30 -4.67 1.94 17.85
CA THR A 30 -3.69 1.16 17.10
C THR A 30 -3.05 1.93 15.92
N ASN A 31 -3.54 3.13 15.59
CA ASN A 31 -3.09 3.92 14.44
C ASN A 31 -2.02 4.99 14.80
N GLY A 32 -1.40 4.88 15.97
CA GLY A 32 -0.27 5.72 16.39
C GLY A 32 -0.60 7.18 16.76
N ASN A 33 -1.80 7.70 16.45
CA ASN A 33 -2.26 9.03 16.83
C ASN A 33 -3.80 9.11 16.86
N ASP A 34 -4.42 8.53 17.90
CA ASP A 34 -5.88 8.52 18.08
C ASP A 34 -6.47 9.82 18.66
N VAL A 35 -5.60 10.70 19.16
CA VAL A 35 -5.99 12.03 19.67
C VAL A 35 -6.39 12.96 18.52
N ASP A 36 -5.81 12.79 17.33
CA ASP A 36 -6.16 13.56 16.14
C ASP A 36 -7.42 13.02 15.46
N THR A 37 -8.57 13.47 15.94
CA THR A 37 -9.87 13.09 15.37
C THR A 37 -10.10 13.65 13.97
N ALA A 38 -9.36 14.70 13.55
CA ALA A 38 -9.48 15.25 12.20
C ALA A 38 -8.91 14.28 11.14
N ASN A 39 -8.04 13.35 11.54
CA ASN A 39 -7.48 12.34 10.66
C ASN A 39 -8.54 11.45 9.99
N ILE A 40 -9.76 11.34 10.54
CA ILE A 40 -10.88 10.61 9.91
C ILE A 40 -11.22 11.15 8.51
N ASN A 41 -10.90 12.42 8.22
CA ASN A 41 -11.14 13.06 6.92
C ASN A 41 -9.90 13.06 6.00
N ALA A 42 -8.76 12.56 6.47
CA ALA A 42 -7.52 12.58 5.71
C ALA A 42 -7.47 11.47 4.65
N THR A 43 -6.75 11.72 3.55
CA THR A 43 -6.60 10.77 2.44
C THR A 43 -5.15 10.59 1.97
N PHE A 44 -4.16 11.11 2.71
CA PHE A 44 -2.74 10.99 2.34
C PHE A 44 -2.32 9.52 2.18
N LEU A 45 -1.34 9.27 1.30
CA LEU A 45 -0.72 7.95 1.07
C LEU A 45 -1.74 6.86 0.68
N ARG A 46 -2.79 7.28 -0.04
CA ARG A 46 -3.78 6.44 -0.72
C ARG A 46 -3.83 6.88 -2.17
N GLY A 47 -3.86 5.94 -3.10
CA GLY A 47 -3.89 6.27 -4.52
C GLY A 47 -4.42 5.11 -5.35
N ILE A 48 -5.03 5.45 -6.48
CA ILE A 48 -5.48 4.49 -7.48
C ILE A 48 -4.98 4.95 -8.86
N GLN A 49 -4.41 4.03 -9.64
CA GLN A 49 -3.82 4.33 -10.95
C GLN A 49 -4.24 3.27 -11.97
N PRO A 50 -4.59 3.67 -13.20
CA PRO A 50 -4.83 2.71 -14.27
C PRO A 50 -3.52 2.03 -14.67
N THR A 51 -3.61 0.80 -15.14
CA THR A 51 -2.51 0.15 -15.86
C THR A 51 -2.41 0.67 -17.29
N ASP A 52 -1.19 0.81 -17.78
CA ASP A 52 -0.91 1.12 -19.19
C ASP A 52 -1.04 -0.11 -20.11
N SER A 53 -0.63 0.02 -21.37
CA SER A 53 -0.68 -1.09 -22.35
C SER A 53 0.21 -2.27 -21.99
N GLU A 54 1.22 -2.05 -21.14
CA GLU A 54 2.14 -3.07 -20.64
C GLU A 54 1.71 -3.60 -19.26
N GLY A 55 0.52 -3.21 -18.77
CA GLY A 55 -0.01 -3.66 -17.50
C GLY A 55 0.63 -2.99 -16.29
N VAL A 56 1.32 -1.86 -16.47
CA VAL A 56 2.08 -1.18 -15.40
C VAL A 56 1.28 -0.01 -14.84
N ALA A 57 1.20 0.07 -13.51
CA ALA A 57 0.70 1.24 -12.78
C ALA A 57 1.86 1.91 -12.04
N HIS A 58 1.98 3.23 -12.16
CA HIS A 58 3.07 4.00 -11.58
C HIS A 58 2.59 4.86 -10.41
N PHE A 59 3.35 4.86 -9.32
CA PHE A 59 3.09 5.69 -8.15
C PHE A 59 4.34 6.44 -7.74
N GLN A 60 4.19 7.72 -7.42
CA GLN A 60 5.17 8.46 -6.63
C GLN A 60 4.61 8.56 -5.21
N THR A 61 5.29 7.92 -4.26
CA THR A 61 4.88 7.89 -2.85
C THR A 61 6.08 7.96 -1.92
N LEU A 62 5.84 7.97 -0.61
CA LEU A 62 6.86 7.86 0.42
C LEU A 62 7.10 6.39 0.77
N PHE A 63 8.31 6.07 1.24
CA PHE A 63 8.53 4.77 1.89
C PHE A 63 7.57 4.64 3.09
N PRO A 64 6.87 3.51 3.28
CA PRO A 64 5.93 3.38 4.40
C PRO A 64 6.69 3.31 5.73
N GLY A 65 6.14 3.86 6.81
CA GLY A 65 6.66 3.59 8.15
C GLY A 65 6.23 2.22 8.67
N HIS A 66 6.46 1.97 9.95
CA HIS A 66 5.98 0.77 10.66
C HIS A 66 5.02 1.14 11.79
N TYR A 67 4.24 0.17 12.24
CA TYR A 67 3.35 0.30 13.39
C TYR A 67 3.30 -1.00 14.17
N THR A 68 2.77 -0.96 15.39
CA THR A 68 2.82 -2.11 16.30
C THR A 68 2.36 -3.41 15.61
N SER A 69 3.17 -4.47 15.74
CA SER A 69 2.98 -5.83 15.19
C SER A 69 3.21 -6.02 13.69
N ARG A 70 3.43 -4.95 12.91
CA ARG A 70 3.59 -5.03 11.45
C ARG A 70 4.83 -4.26 11.00
N PHE A 71 5.56 -4.80 10.03
CA PHE A 71 6.73 -4.10 9.48
C PHE A 71 6.36 -3.17 8.32
N ASN A 72 7.33 -2.48 7.70
CA ASN A 72 7.10 -1.53 6.61
C ASN A 72 6.50 -2.25 5.39
N HIS A 73 5.27 -1.90 5.00
CA HIS A 73 4.55 -2.53 3.88
C HIS A 73 3.62 -1.55 3.17
N ILE A 74 3.24 -1.90 1.94
CA ILE A 74 2.21 -1.22 1.16
C ILE A 74 1.11 -2.21 0.84
N HIS A 75 -0.13 -1.89 1.19
CA HIS A 75 -1.27 -2.69 0.73
C HIS A 75 -1.53 -2.44 -0.75
N VAL A 76 -1.91 -3.49 -1.48
CA VAL A 76 -2.30 -3.41 -2.89
C VAL A 76 -3.66 -4.09 -3.12
N LEU A 77 -4.52 -3.43 -3.90
CA LEU A 77 -5.73 -4.01 -4.48
C LEU A 77 -5.67 -3.85 -5.99
N VAL A 78 -6.19 -4.83 -6.73
CA VAL A 78 -6.38 -4.70 -8.18
C VAL A 78 -7.86 -4.76 -8.52
N HIS A 79 -8.36 -3.63 -9.02
CA HIS A 79 -9.72 -3.48 -9.50
C HIS A 79 -9.79 -3.83 -10.99
N PHE A 80 -10.78 -4.63 -11.36
CA PHE A 80 -11.01 -5.05 -12.74
C PHE A 80 -12.45 -4.77 -13.17
N ASN A 81 -12.62 -4.44 -14.45
CA ASN A 81 -13.92 -4.24 -15.09
C ASN A 81 -14.81 -3.16 -14.43
N GLY A 82 -14.21 -2.12 -13.85
CA GLY A 82 -14.93 -0.93 -13.41
C GLY A 82 -15.06 0.12 -14.50
N THR A 83 -15.64 1.27 -14.14
CA THR A 83 -15.92 2.38 -15.04
C THR A 83 -15.19 3.62 -14.55
N THR A 84 -14.46 4.27 -15.46
CA THR A 84 -13.99 5.64 -15.26
C THR A 84 -15.09 6.59 -15.70
N TYR A 85 -15.55 7.44 -14.79
CA TYR A 85 -16.60 8.42 -15.05
C TYR A 85 -16.01 9.73 -15.61
N ALA A 86 -16.84 10.54 -16.25
CA ALA A 86 -16.42 11.79 -16.90
C ALA A 86 -15.78 12.82 -15.93
N ASN A 87 -16.05 12.72 -14.63
CA ASN A 87 -15.45 13.55 -13.58
C ASN A 87 -14.09 13.02 -13.08
N GLY A 88 -13.54 11.97 -13.72
CA GLY A 88 -12.27 11.37 -13.35
C GLY A 88 -12.33 10.41 -12.15
N THR A 89 -13.52 10.10 -11.61
CA THR A 89 -13.64 9.08 -10.56
C THR A 89 -13.75 7.69 -11.18
N TYR A 90 -13.37 6.68 -10.42
CA TYR A 90 -13.50 5.27 -10.78
C TYR A 90 -14.51 4.59 -9.87
N GLY A 91 -15.31 3.66 -10.41
CA GLY A 91 -16.24 2.87 -9.59
C GLY A 91 -16.84 1.68 -10.34
N GLY A 92 -17.55 0.83 -9.59
CA GLY A 92 -18.01 -0.46 -10.09
C GLY A 92 -16.88 -1.48 -10.24
N GLY A 93 -17.13 -2.54 -11.00
CA GLY A 93 -16.17 -3.63 -11.19
C GLY A 93 -16.07 -4.55 -9.97
N VAL A 94 -14.97 -5.30 -9.92
CA VAL A 94 -14.63 -6.24 -8.84
C VAL A 94 -13.19 -6.06 -8.40
N ILE A 95 -12.90 -6.46 -7.17
CA ILE A 95 -11.54 -6.56 -6.67
C ILE A 95 -11.03 -7.96 -7.00
N SER A 96 -10.07 -8.03 -7.91
CA SER A 96 -9.50 -9.27 -8.45
C SER A 96 -8.23 -9.73 -7.73
N HIS A 97 -7.65 -8.87 -6.91
CA HIS A 97 -6.48 -9.18 -6.10
C HIS A 97 -6.48 -8.36 -4.81
N VAL A 98 -6.01 -8.99 -3.74
CA VAL A 98 -5.73 -8.36 -2.44
C VAL A 98 -4.38 -8.90 -1.98
N GLY A 99 -3.45 -8.01 -1.67
CA GLY A 99 -2.12 -8.41 -1.23
C GLY A 99 -1.37 -7.28 -0.54
N GLN A 100 -0.11 -7.56 -0.20
CA GLN A 100 0.81 -6.59 0.37
C GLN A 100 2.15 -6.67 -0.35
N MET A 101 2.83 -5.53 -0.42
CA MET A 101 4.18 -5.40 -0.95
C MET A 101 5.10 -5.07 0.21
N PHE A 102 6.23 -5.77 0.27
CA PHE A 102 7.22 -5.65 1.32
C PHE A 102 8.57 -5.24 0.74
N PHE A 103 9.54 -5.00 1.63
CA PHE A 103 10.90 -4.61 1.28
C PHE A 103 11.88 -5.52 2.01
N ASP A 104 13.08 -5.69 1.49
CA ASP A 104 14.11 -6.45 2.21
C ASP A 104 14.53 -5.72 3.50
N GLN A 105 15.09 -6.49 4.43
CA GLN A 105 15.42 -5.99 5.76
C GLN A 105 16.52 -4.92 5.73
N ASP A 106 17.47 -4.99 4.79
CA ASP A 106 18.60 -4.07 4.72
C ASP A 106 18.15 -2.69 4.23
N LEU A 107 17.25 -2.63 3.24
CA LEU A 107 16.64 -1.37 2.81
C LEU A 107 15.84 -0.73 3.94
N ILE A 108 15.04 -1.52 4.66
CA ILE A 108 14.21 -1.00 5.74
C ILE A 108 15.07 -0.42 6.86
N THR A 109 16.12 -1.14 7.29
CA THR A 109 17.05 -0.63 8.31
C THR A 109 17.68 0.69 7.90
N GLN A 110 18.08 0.85 6.63
CA GLN A 110 18.60 2.13 6.13
C GLN A 110 17.57 3.26 6.17
N VAL A 111 16.30 2.99 5.86
CA VAL A 111 15.25 4.01 5.87
C VAL A 111 14.89 4.43 7.30
N GLU A 112 14.74 3.47 8.21
CA GLU A 112 14.38 3.72 9.62
C GLU A 112 15.43 4.58 10.36
N ASP A 113 16.70 4.56 9.92
CA ASP A 113 17.77 5.39 10.46
C ASP A 113 17.72 6.86 9.98
N VAL A 114 16.86 7.21 9.02
CA VAL A 114 16.79 8.54 8.40
C VAL A 114 15.56 9.32 8.87
N SER A 115 15.72 10.62 9.16
CA SER A 115 14.60 11.50 9.47
C SER A 115 13.63 11.65 8.28
N PRO A 116 12.30 11.60 8.46
CA PRO A 116 11.58 11.55 9.74
C PRO A 116 11.29 10.14 10.28
N TYR A 117 11.67 9.07 9.59
CA TYR A 117 11.41 7.69 10.04
C TYR A 117 12.05 7.39 11.39
N SER A 118 13.25 7.91 11.63
CA SER A 118 13.97 7.81 12.91
C SER A 118 13.26 8.44 14.11
N THR A 119 12.12 9.12 13.90
CA THR A 119 11.28 9.68 14.97
C THR A 119 10.10 8.79 15.35
N ASN A 120 9.89 7.68 14.64
CA ASN A 120 8.84 6.72 14.96
C ASN A 120 9.16 5.98 16.26
N THR A 121 8.29 6.13 17.26
CA THR A 121 8.46 5.51 18.58
C THR A 121 7.66 4.22 18.75
N GLN A 122 6.98 3.74 17.70
CA GLN A 122 6.25 2.48 17.76
C GLN A 122 7.21 1.28 17.85
N SER A 123 6.74 0.17 18.41
CA SER A 123 7.55 -1.04 18.50
C SER A 123 7.78 -1.65 17.12
N THR A 124 9.05 -1.90 16.79
CA THR A 124 9.47 -2.51 15.54
C THR A 124 9.28 -4.03 15.55
N THR A 125 8.83 -4.59 14.42
CA THR A 125 8.77 -6.04 14.14
C THR A 125 9.69 -6.32 12.96
N LEU A 126 10.64 -7.26 13.04
CA LEU A 126 11.48 -7.60 11.87
C LEU A 126 10.68 -8.34 10.80
N ASN A 127 11.12 -8.31 9.54
CA ASN A 127 10.52 -9.09 8.45
C ASN A 127 10.33 -10.56 8.82
N SER A 128 11.32 -11.19 9.47
CA SER A 128 11.27 -12.60 9.89
C SER A 128 10.21 -12.91 10.96
N ALA A 129 9.62 -11.88 11.57
CA ALA A 129 8.60 -11.98 12.61
C ALA A 129 7.25 -11.38 12.18
N ASP A 130 7.12 -10.82 10.98
CA ASP A 130 5.84 -10.37 10.45
C ASP A 130 5.03 -11.57 9.95
N SER A 131 3.91 -11.84 10.60
CA SER A 131 3.08 -13.01 10.28
C SER A 131 2.49 -12.94 8.88
N VAL A 132 2.19 -11.75 8.37
CA VAL A 132 1.60 -11.59 7.03
C VAL A 132 2.63 -11.90 5.96
N LEU A 133 3.87 -11.39 6.12
CA LEU A 133 4.94 -11.77 5.20
C LEU A 133 5.20 -13.29 5.27
N GLY A 134 5.17 -13.87 6.48
CA GLY A 134 5.30 -15.31 6.68
C GLY A 134 4.22 -16.14 5.99
N ASP A 135 3.00 -15.60 5.86
CA ASP A 135 1.88 -16.25 5.17
C ASP A 135 1.93 -16.05 3.65
N GLU A 136 2.36 -14.88 3.16
CA GLU A 136 2.36 -14.53 1.72
C GLU A 136 3.59 -15.09 0.96
N ALA A 137 4.79 -14.99 1.54
CA ALA A 137 6.06 -15.35 0.88
C ALA A 137 6.23 -16.84 0.50
N PRO A 138 5.58 -17.83 1.15
CA PRO A 138 5.67 -19.22 0.70
C PRO A 138 5.00 -19.49 -0.66
N SER A 139 4.09 -18.61 -1.09
CA SER A 139 3.26 -18.81 -2.29
C SER A 139 3.38 -17.69 -3.33
N SER A 140 4.18 -16.67 -3.04
CA SER A 140 4.41 -15.49 -3.89
C SER A 140 5.80 -14.91 -3.62
N ASP A 141 6.22 -13.97 -4.47
CA ASP A 141 7.40 -13.13 -4.21
C ASP A 141 6.94 -11.68 -4.03
N PRO A 142 6.59 -11.26 -2.80
CA PRO A 142 6.00 -9.94 -2.57
C PRO A 142 7.07 -8.88 -2.21
N ILE A 143 8.36 -9.18 -2.37
CA ILE A 143 9.47 -8.27 -2.04
C ILE A 143 9.75 -7.34 -3.23
N ILE A 144 9.63 -6.03 -3.01
CA ILE A 144 9.96 -5.01 -4.00
C ILE A 144 11.45 -5.06 -4.34
N ASN A 145 11.75 -5.14 -5.64
CA ASN A 145 13.09 -4.90 -6.16
C ASN A 145 13.32 -3.39 -6.26
N TYR A 146 14.55 -2.92 -6.07
CA TYR A 146 14.81 -1.48 -6.09
C TYR A 146 16.21 -1.09 -6.57
N SER A 147 16.33 0.19 -6.92
CA SER A 147 17.60 0.91 -7.08
C SER A 147 17.50 2.23 -6.34
N LEU A 148 18.60 2.68 -5.74
CA LEU A 148 18.70 4.04 -5.23
C LEU A 148 18.81 5.03 -6.39
N LEU A 149 18.14 6.16 -6.27
CA LEU A 149 18.23 7.27 -7.23
C LEU A 149 19.49 8.13 -7.00
N GLY A 150 20.11 8.01 -5.83
CA GLY A 150 21.37 8.66 -5.49
C GLY A 150 22.29 7.74 -4.68
N LYS A 151 23.00 8.30 -3.70
CA LYS A 151 23.98 7.57 -2.87
C LYS A 151 23.33 6.91 -1.67
N THR A 152 22.21 7.47 -1.21
CA THR A 152 21.51 7.06 0.00
C THR A 152 20.02 6.96 -0.25
N VAL A 153 19.29 6.31 0.67
CA VAL A 153 17.82 6.23 0.63
C VAL A 153 17.15 7.61 0.65
N ALA A 154 17.79 8.62 1.22
CA ALA A 154 17.29 9.99 1.28
C ALA A 154 17.26 10.68 -0.10
N ASP A 155 18.08 10.21 -1.05
CA ASP A 155 18.10 10.73 -2.43
C ASP A 155 16.94 10.18 -3.29
N GLY A 156 16.23 9.17 -2.77
CA GLY A 156 15.09 8.52 -3.41
C GLY A 156 15.34 7.06 -3.79
N ILE A 157 14.25 6.32 -3.90
CA ILE A 157 14.23 4.89 -4.21
C ILE A 157 13.33 4.69 -5.43
N PHE A 158 13.83 4.00 -6.45
CA PHE A 158 13.03 3.49 -7.56
C PHE A 158 12.76 2.01 -7.30
N GLY A 159 11.51 1.67 -6.98
CA GLY A 159 11.08 0.31 -6.69
C GLY A 159 10.15 -0.26 -7.76
N TRP A 160 10.22 -1.56 -7.99
CA TRP A 160 9.30 -2.28 -8.88
C TRP A 160 8.97 -3.68 -8.33
N LEU A 161 7.76 -4.13 -8.65
CA LEU A 161 7.27 -5.47 -8.34
C LEU A 161 6.38 -5.95 -9.47
N ALA A 162 6.65 -7.15 -9.99
CA ALA A 162 5.78 -7.82 -10.93
C ALA A 162 5.05 -8.95 -10.19
N PHE A 163 3.72 -8.95 -10.22
CA PHE A 163 2.91 -9.96 -9.55
C PHE A 163 1.76 -10.44 -10.44
N GLY A 164 1.37 -11.70 -10.26
CA GLY A 164 0.30 -12.33 -11.03
C GLY A 164 -1.07 -11.99 -10.46
N VAL A 165 -2.00 -11.59 -11.33
CA VAL A 165 -3.41 -11.37 -10.98
C VAL A 165 -4.28 -12.43 -11.68
N ASP A 166 -5.30 -12.92 -10.98
CA ASP A 166 -6.35 -13.74 -11.57
C ASP A 166 -7.63 -12.92 -11.69
N VAL A 167 -7.84 -12.30 -12.85
CA VAL A 167 -8.98 -11.41 -13.13
C VAL A 167 -10.33 -12.13 -13.13
N SER A 168 -10.36 -13.45 -13.02
CA SER A 168 -11.59 -14.22 -12.80
C SER A 168 -12.05 -14.24 -11.34
N LYS A 169 -11.18 -13.82 -10.41
CA LYS A 169 -11.50 -13.74 -8.98
C LYS A 169 -12.24 -12.45 -8.64
N SER A 170 -13.07 -12.55 -7.62
CA SER A 170 -13.77 -11.42 -7.01
C SER A 170 -13.71 -11.57 -5.49
N TYR A 171 -13.01 -10.64 -4.85
CA TYR A 171 -12.85 -10.56 -3.40
C TYR A 171 -13.78 -9.49 -2.83
N SER A 172 -14.33 -9.77 -1.65
CA SER A 172 -15.05 -8.77 -0.85
C SER A 172 -14.13 -8.25 0.24
N VAL A 173 -13.93 -6.94 0.28
CA VAL A 173 -13.16 -6.26 1.33
C VAL A 173 -14.04 -5.29 2.08
N LYS A 174 -13.96 -5.32 3.41
CA LYS A 174 -14.59 -4.33 4.28
C LYS A 174 -13.59 -3.20 4.54
N PRO A 175 -13.82 -1.97 4.07
CA PRO A 175 -12.97 -0.84 4.43
C PRO A 175 -13.16 -0.51 5.92
N ALA A 176 -12.10 -0.08 6.60
CA ALA A 176 -12.17 0.31 8.02
C ALA A 176 -12.92 1.64 8.23
N ALA A 177 -12.90 2.52 7.23
CA ALA A 177 -13.65 3.78 7.25
C ALA A 177 -14.08 4.17 5.82
N SER A 178 -15.10 5.00 5.73
CA SER A 178 -15.67 5.54 4.49
C SER A 178 -15.64 7.07 4.55
N LEU A 179 -15.22 7.72 3.46
CA LEU A 179 -15.22 9.18 3.34
C LEU A 179 -16.39 9.65 2.47
N TYR A 180 -17.34 10.36 3.07
CA TYR A 180 -18.50 10.93 2.37
C TYR A 180 -18.34 12.45 2.21
N SER A 181 -19.24 13.07 1.46
CA SER A 181 -19.31 14.54 1.37
C SER A 181 -19.59 15.22 2.73
N SER A 182 -20.17 14.49 3.68
CA SER A 182 -20.41 14.94 5.06
C SER A 182 -19.23 14.69 6.01
N GLY A 183 -18.16 14.05 5.54
CA GLY A 183 -17.01 13.65 6.35
C GLY A 183 -16.80 12.14 6.44
N GLY A 184 -15.70 11.75 7.09
CA GLY A 184 -15.30 10.37 7.32
C GLY A 184 -16.10 9.69 8.44
N VAL A 185 -16.38 8.40 8.25
CA VAL A 185 -17.14 7.55 9.17
C VAL A 185 -16.46 6.19 9.27
N GLU A 186 -16.24 5.70 10.50
CA GLU A 186 -15.71 4.35 10.77
C GLU A 186 -16.77 3.26 10.50
N ASN A 187 -16.37 2.08 10.02
CA ASN A 187 -17.28 1.01 9.55
C ASN A 187 -17.31 -0.26 10.41
#